data_AF-A0A3C1KSZ0-F1
#
_entry.id   AF-A0A3C1KSZ0-F1
#
_cell.length_a   1.000
_cell.length_b   1.000
_cell.length_c   1.000
_cell.angle_alpha   90.00
_cell.angle_beta   90.00
_cell.angle_gamma   90.00
#
_symmetry.space_group_name_H-M   'P 1'
#
loop_
_entity.id
_entity.type
_entity.pdbx_description
1 polymer ?
#
loop_
_entity_poly.entity_id
_entity_poly.type
_entity_poly.pdbx_seq_one_letter_code
_entity_poly.pdbx_strand_id
1 'polypeptide(L)'
;PAETATLEERVRGRWQALIDRDFGAVYAYASPNYRAVFSKSMFIRNFSYSLDWQLTAVEVLAYDAEAAVASVAVRVMSKPIKQTSVSAQFGFMPSTVRERWVSINGEWWHSASG
;
A
#
# COMPACT_ATOMS: atom_id res chain seq x y z
N PRO A 1 -1.33 17.08 -11.38
CA PRO A 1 -2.61 17.02 -12.13
C PRO A 1 -3.73 16.57 -11.19
N ALA A 2 -5.01 16.72 -11.55
CA ALA A 2 -6.11 16.23 -10.68
C ALA A 2 -5.98 14.71 -10.40
N GLU A 3 -5.63 13.93 -11.41
CA GLU A 3 -5.47 12.47 -11.28
C GLU A 3 -4.34 12.04 -10.34
N THR A 4 -3.23 12.79 -10.31
CA THR A 4 -2.12 12.48 -9.40
C THR A 4 -2.47 12.79 -7.95
N ALA A 5 -3.32 13.79 -7.71
CA ALA A 5 -3.82 14.10 -6.36
C ALA A 5 -4.80 13.01 -5.89
N THR A 6 -5.74 12.58 -6.73
CA THR A 6 -6.66 11.47 -6.42
C THR A 6 -5.90 10.15 -6.18
N LEU A 7 -4.83 9.90 -6.94
CA LEU A 7 -3.94 8.76 -6.69
C LEU A 7 -3.27 8.86 -5.31
N GLU A 8 -2.69 10.03 -4.98
CA GLU A 8 -2.04 10.24 -3.69
C GLU A 8 -3.01 10.01 -2.52
N GLU A 9 -4.24 10.55 -2.61
CA GLU A 9 -5.28 10.35 -1.61
C GLU A 9 -5.62 8.88 -1.41
N ARG A 10 -5.74 8.10 -2.50
CA ARG A 10 -6.00 6.65 -2.40
C ARG A 10 -4.83 5.89 -1.83
N VAL A 11 -3.60 6.25 -2.17
CA VAL A 11 -2.41 5.65 -1.57
C VAL A 11 -2.42 5.92 -0.06
N ARG A 12 -2.65 7.16 0.37
CA ARG A 12 -2.74 7.53 1.79
C ARG A 12 -3.85 6.76 2.50
N GLY A 13 -5.04 6.66 1.92
CA GLY A 13 -6.15 5.89 2.49
C GLY A 13 -5.83 4.40 2.65
N ARG A 14 -5.19 3.79 1.64
CA ARG A 14 -4.71 2.42 1.72
C ARG A 14 -3.67 2.22 2.84
N TRP A 15 -2.75 3.16 3.01
CA TRP A 15 -1.72 3.11 4.05
C TRP A 15 -2.28 3.36 5.44
N GLN A 16 -3.28 4.24 5.57
CA GLN A 16 -4.01 4.43 6.82
C GLN A 16 -4.67 3.11 7.25
N ALA A 17 -5.34 2.42 6.33
CA ALA A 17 -5.91 1.09 6.62
C ALA A 17 -4.84 0.04 7.01
N LEU A 18 -3.62 0.10 6.45
CA LEU A 18 -2.51 -0.75 6.90
C LEU A 18 -2.07 -0.42 8.33
N ILE A 19 -1.96 0.86 8.67
CA ILE A 19 -1.57 1.35 10.00
C ILE A 19 -2.62 0.95 11.05
N ASP A 20 -3.89 1.11 10.72
CA ASP A 20 -5.03 0.74 11.57
C ASP A 20 -5.26 -0.78 11.63
N ARG A 21 -4.50 -1.55 10.84
CA ARG A 21 -4.62 -3.00 10.68
C ARG A 21 -6.00 -3.45 10.18
N ASP A 22 -6.72 -2.56 9.50
CA ASP A 22 -7.96 -2.88 8.79
C ASP A 22 -7.63 -3.45 7.40
N PHE A 23 -7.19 -4.71 7.40
CA PHE A 23 -6.87 -5.42 6.15
C PHE A 23 -8.10 -5.63 5.25
N GLY A 24 -9.30 -5.51 5.82
CA GLY A 24 -10.53 -5.52 5.05
C GLY A 24 -10.67 -4.27 4.19
N ALA A 25 -10.39 -3.10 4.77
CA ALA A 25 -10.30 -1.84 4.06
C ALA A 25 -9.11 -1.83 3.09
N VAL A 26 -7.95 -2.38 3.48
CA VAL A 26 -6.81 -2.51 2.56
C VAL A 26 -7.18 -3.27 1.28
N TYR A 27 -7.88 -4.41 1.43
CA TYR A 27 -8.33 -5.22 0.29
C TYR A 27 -9.29 -4.46 -0.64
N ALA A 28 -10.03 -3.46 -0.13
CA ALA A 28 -10.91 -2.63 -0.94
C ALA A 28 -10.13 -1.78 -1.97
N TYR A 29 -8.85 -1.49 -1.73
CA TYR A 29 -7.98 -0.78 -2.68
C TYR A 29 -7.34 -1.70 -3.74
N ALA A 30 -7.42 -3.02 -3.58
CA ALA A 30 -6.87 -3.97 -4.56
C ALA A 30 -7.64 -3.91 -5.88
N SER A 31 -6.91 -4.10 -6.99
CA SER A 31 -7.52 -4.07 -8.32
C SER A 31 -8.62 -5.13 -8.50
N PRO A 32 -9.65 -4.85 -9.32
CA PRO A 32 -10.68 -5.84 -9.65
C PRO A 32 -10.09 -7.17 -10.13
N ASN A 33 -9.05 -7.13 -10.96
CA ASN A 33 -8.36 -8.34 -11.45
C ASN A 33 -7.72 -9.14 -10.32
N TYR A 34 -7.09 -8.49 -9.34
CA TYR A 34 -6.54 -9.16 -8.17
C TYR A 34 -7.65 -9.81 -7.34
N ARG A 35 -8.75 -9.08 -7.10
CA ARG A 35 -9.90 -9.54 -6.31
C ARG A 35 -10.69 -10.67 -6.98
N ALA A 36 -10.60 -10.81 -8.30
CA ALA A 36 -11.18 -11.92 -9.05
C ALA A 36 -10.46 -13.25 -8.79
N VAL A 37 -9.19 -13.20 -8.38
CA VAL A 37 -8.34 -14.39 -8.16
C VAL A 37 -8.14 -14.67 -6.68
N PHE A 38 -7.90 -13.64 -5.87
CA PHE A 38 -7.60 -13.76 -4.44
C PHE A 38 -8.76 -13.26 -3.61
N SER A 39 -9.41 -14.15 -2.86
CA SER A 39 -10.47 -13.75 -1.95
C SER A 39 -9.96 -12.87 -0.80
N LYS A 40 -10.87 -12.06 -0.23
CA LYS A 40 -10.59 -11.23 0.94
C LYS A 40 -10.00 -12.03 2.11
N SER A 41 -10.51 -13.23 2.38
CA SER A 41 -10.02 -14.08 3.48
C SER A 41 -8.59 -14.59 3.23
N MET A 42 -8.27 -14.98 1.98
CA MET A 42 -6.91 -15.35 1.60
C MET A 42 -5.94 -14.18 1.73
N PHE A 43 -6.36 -12.99 1.29
CA PHE A 43 -5.59 -11.77 1.43
C PHE A 43 -5.26 -11.48 2.90
N ILE A 44 -6.28 -11.44 3.77
CA ILE A 44 -6.10 -11.15 5.20
C ILE A 44 -5.17 -12.18 5.86
N ARG A 45 -5.33 -13.47 5.54
CA ARG A 45 -4.50 -14.54 6.12
C ARG A 45 -3.02 -14.40 5.75
N ASN A 46 -2.70 -13.80 4.61
CA ASN A 46 -1.32 -13.60 4.17
C ASN A 46 -0.63 -12.39 4.83
N PHE A 47 -1.35 -11.49 5.51
CA PHE A 47 -0.71 -10.41 6.25
C PHE A 47 -0.12 -10.92 7.56
N SER A 48 1.22 -10.90 7.66
CA SER A 48 1.90 -11.16 8.94
C SER A 48 1.86 -9.90 9.82
N TYR A 49 1.34 -10.05 11.05
CA TYR A 49 1.13 -8.99 12.06
C TYR A 49 2.42 -8.50 12.73
N SER A 50 3.47 -8.24 11.97
CA SER A 50 4.81 -8.16 12.55
C SER A 50 5.36 -6.76 12.71
N LEU A 51 4.71 -5.72 12.14
CA LEU A 51 5.26 -4.37 12.04
C LEU A 51 4.22 -3.31 12.39
N ASP A 52 4.63 -2.34 13.21
CA ASP A 52 3.98 -1.04 13.35
C ASP A 52 4.53 -0.09 12.29
N TRP A 53 3.66 0.66 11.63
CA TRP A 53 4.01 1.56 10.53
C TRP A 53 3.62 3.01 10.87
N GLN A 54 4.40 3.95 10.34
CA GLN A 54 4.06 5.36 10.29
C GLN A 54 4.31 5.87 8.88
N LEU A 55 3.29 6.47 8.25
CA LEU A 55 3.41 7.06 6.93
C LEU A 55 4.13 8.40 7.02
N THR A 56 5.24 8.57 6.31
CA THR A 56 6.02 9.82 6.33
C THR A 56 5.91 10.60 5.03
N ALA A 57 5.83 9.93 3.88
CA ALA A 57 5.62 10.60 2.59
C ALA A 57 5.00 9.66 1.55
N VAL A 58 4.33 10.27 0.58
CA VAL A 58 3.87 9.62 -0.65
C VAL A 58 4.37 10.46 -1.82
N GLU A 59 4.96 9.81 -2.82
CA GLU A 59 5.56 10.48 -3.98
C GLU A 59 5.18 9.70 -5.26
N VAL A 60 4.48 10.36 -6.19
CA VAL A 60 4.19 9.79 -7.51
C VAL A 60 5.46 9.91 -8.36
N LEU A 61 6.07 8.78 -8.69
CA LEU A 61 7.35 8.72 -9.41
C LEU A 61 7.17 8.78 -10.93
N ALA A 62 6.14 8.10 -11.41
CA ALA A 62 5.81 8.02 -12.83
C ALA A 62 4.31 7.89 -12.99
N TYR A 63 3.77 8.58 -13.99
CA TYR A 63 2.37 8.54 -14.37
C TYR A 63 2.29 8.52 -15.90
N ASP A 64 1.62 7.51 -16.44
CA ASP A 64 1.31 7.37 -17.86
C ASP A 64 -0.21 7.38 -18.01
N ALA A 65 -0.71 8.45 -18.63
CA ALA A 65 -2.14 8.65 -18.84
C ALA A 65 -2.71 7.74 -19.92
N GLU A 66 -1.94 7.43 -20.98
CA GLU A 66 -2.39 6.57 -22.07
C GLU A 66 -2.49 5.12 -21.62
N ALA A 67 -1.48 4.66 -20.87
CA ALA A 67 -1.47 3.33 -20.28
C ALA A 67 -2.30 3.23 -18.98
N ALA A 68 -2.79 4.35 -18.45
CA ALA A 68 -3.55 4.42 -17.19
C ALA A 68 -2.80 3.76 -16.02
N VAL A 69 -1.49 3.97 -15.92
CA VAL A 69 -0.62 3.37 -14.89
C VAL A 69 0.20 4.41 -14.16
N ALA A 70 0.50 4.13 -12.89
CA ALA A 70 1.39 4.95 -12.09
C ALA A 70 2.30 4.09 -11.20
N SER A 71 3.48 4.64 -10.91
CA SER A 71 4.39 4.13 -9.88
C SER A 71 4.50 5.13 -8.75
N VAL A 72 4.37 4.66 -7.51
CA VAL A 72 4.37 5.49 -6.31
C VAL A 72 5.45 4.99 -5.36
N ALA A 73 6.25 5.90 -4.80
CA ALA A 73 7.10 5.63 -3.66
C ALA A 73 6.39 6.06 -2.38
N VAL A 74 6.27 5.14 -1.44
CA VAL A 74 5.72 5.41 -0.12
C VAL A 74 6.84 5.28 0.90
N ARG A 75 7.15 6.38 1.58
CA ARG A 75 8.14 6.40 2.66
C ARG A 75 7.42 6.17 3.98
N VAL A 76 7.95 5.24 4.76
CA VAL A 76 7.39 4.87 6.06
C VAL A 76 8.48 4.66 7.08
N MET A 77 8.14 4.86 8.34
CA MET A 77 8.91 4.34 9.46
C MET A 77 8.25 3.04 9.93
N SER A 78 9.05 2.04 10.28
CA SER A 78 8.55 0.74 10.72
C SER A 78 9.26 0.23 11.95
N LYS A 79 8.54 -0.50 12.81
CA LYS A 79 9.11 -1.15 13.98
C LYS A 79 8.52 -2.54 14.15
N PRO A 80 9.34 -3.59 14.40
CA PRO A 80 8.83 -4.91 14.76
C PRO A 80 8.01 -4.87 16.04
N ILE A 81 6.83 -5.50 16.01
CA ILE A 81 5.98 -5.67 17.19
C ILE A 81 6.54 -6.79 18.09
N LYS A 82 7.09 -7.84 17.50
CA LYS A 82 7.71 -8.95 18.24
C LYS A 82 9.18 -8.64 18.55
N GLN A 83 9.52 -8.66 19.83
CA GLN A 83 10.86 -8.37 20.34
C GLN A 83 11.93 -9.43 20.01
N THR A 84 11.54 -10.54 19.39
CA THR A 84 12.46 -11.63 19.01
C THR A 84 13.14 -11.42 17.66
N SER A 85 12.84 -10.34 16.93
CA SER A 85 13.56 -10.03 15.69
C SER A 85 14.90 -9.36 16.00
N VAL A 86 15.94 -9.65 15.20
CA VAL A 86 17.25 -8.97 15.29
C VAL A 86 17.08 -7.44 15.16
N SER A 87 16.05 -7.00 14.46
CA SER A 87 15.69 -5.58 14.30
C SER A 87 14.98 -4.95 15.50
N ALA A 88 14.52 -5.72 16.49
CA ALA A 88 13.77 -5.21 17.64
C ALA A 88 14.63 -4.34 18.59
N GLN A 89 15.96 -4.46 18.50
CA GLN A 89 16.90 -3.58 19.19
C GLN A 89 16.90 -2.15 18.63
N PHE A 90 16.42 -1.97 17.39
CA PHE A 90 16.28 -0.68 16.75
C PHE A 90 14.86 -0.15 16.96
N GLY A 91 14.75 1.18 17.09
CA GLY A 91 13.46 1.86 17.13
C GLY A 91 12.75 1.84 15.77
N PHE A 92 12.03 2.91 15.46
CA PHE A 92 11.46 3.08 14.13
C PHE A 92 12.56 3.23 13.07
N MET A 93 12.56 2.35 12.06
CA MET A 93 13.50 2.35 10.95
C MET A 93 12.84 2.84 9.66
N PRO A 94 13.51 3.70 8.87
CA PRO A 94 12.96 4.17 7.61
C PRO A 94 12.97 3.06 6.55
N SER A 95 11.94 3.03 5.72
CA SER A 95 11.89 2.21 4.51
C SER A 95 11.08 2.89 3.42
N THR A 96 11.29 2.47 2.17
CA THR A 96 10.50 2.93 1.03
C THR A 96 9.86 1.73 0.36
N VAL A 97 8.52 1.75 0.25
CA VAL A 97 7.73 0.77 -0.47
C VAL A 97 7.39 1.34 -1.84
N ARG A 98 7.70 0.60 -2.91
CA ARG A 98 7.30 0.97 -4.26
C ARG A 98 6.03 0.23 -4.62
N GLU A 99 5.00 0.98 -5.00
CA GLU A 99 3.70 0.45 -5.38
C GLU A 99 3.40 0.77 -6.85
N ARG A 100 2.65 -0.12 -7.50
CA ARG A 100 2.09 0.11 -8.82
C ARG A 100 0.59 0.29 -8.72
N TRP A 101 0.07 1.26 -9.45
CA TRP A 101 -1.35 1.60 -9.47
C TRP A 101 -1.86 1.64 -10.90
N VAL A 102 -3.10 1.21 -11.10
CA VAL A 102 -3.80 1.18 -12.39
C VAL A 102 -5.09 1.98 -12.28
N SER A 103 -5.38 2.85 -13.24
CA SER A 103 -6.66 3.57 -13.32
C SER A 103 -7.63 2.76 -14.16
N ILE A 104 -8.79 2.45 -13.60
CA ILE A 104 -9.88 1.73 -14.27
C ILE A 104 -11.14 2.56 -14.08
N ASN A 105 -11.73 3.01 -15.18
CA ASN A 105 -12.92 3.88 -15.19
C ASN A 105 -12.74 5.16 -14.34
N GLY A 106 -11.54 5.75 -14.32
CA GLY A 106 -11.24 6.97 -13.57
C GLY A 106 -10.96 6.77 -12.08
N GLU A 107 -10.91 5.52 -11.60
CA GLU A 107 -10.56 5.19 -10.22
C GLU A 107 -9.24 4.42 -10.16
N TRP A 108 -8.35 4.80 -9.24
CA TRP A 108 -7.04 4.18 -9.07
C TRP A 108 -7.09 2.92 -8.22
N TRP A 109 -6.43 1.85 -8.63
CA TRP A 109 -6.39 0.59 -7.90
C TRP A 109 -4.97 0.11 -7.69
N HIS A 110 -4.68 -0.41 -6.51
CA HIS A 110 -3.39 -0.99 -6.20
C HIS A 110 -3.22 -2.29 -7.01
N SER A 111 -2.25 -2.29 -7.90
CA SER A 111 -1.84 -3.45 -8.68
C SER A 111 -0.87 -4.26 -7.84
N ALA A 112 -1.42 -5.13 -6.98
CA ALA A 112 -0.64 -6.17 -6.31
C ALA A 112 -0.22 -7.21 -7.35
N SER A 113 0.76 -6.85 -8.18
CA SER A 113 1.57 -7.85 -8.88
C SER A 113 2.43 -8.51 -7.80
N GLY A 114 2.35 -9.85 -7.74
CA GLY A 114 2.96 -10.67 -6.69
C GLY A 114 4.47 -10.55 -6.58
#